data_AF-A0A817TE67-F1
#
_entry.id   AF-A0A817TE67-F1
#
_cell.length_a   1.000
_cell.length_b   1.000
_cell.length_c   1.000
_cell.angle_alpha   90.00
_cell.angle_beta   90.00
_cell.angle_gamma   90.00
#
_symmetry.space_group_name_H-M   'P 1'
#
loop_
_entity.id
_entity.type
_entity.pdbx_description
1 polymer ?
#
loop_
_entity_poly.entity_id
_entity_poly.type
_entity_poly.pdbx_seq_one_letter_code
_entity_poly.pdbx_strand_id
1 'polypeptide(L)'
;MIIGSPIKCWVPAQFTDTYEEYTDLLCYIQNTYHIAKNQIIPQDSNVRRERTLKYYQWIHFVLLLQALFFSLPRIIWQSFNDKIGLSIGNLVNISHRYESSDVDEDQIKGMSQII
;
A
#
# COMPACT_ATOMS: atom_id res chain seq x y z
N MET A 1 4.40 -15.97 9.43
CA MET A 1 3.46 -16.22 10.54
C MET A 1 2.61 -14.97 10.69
N ILE A 2 1.34 -15.01 10.29
CA ILE A 2 0.41 -13.92 10.59
C ILE A 2 -0.06 -14.17 12.02
N ILE A 3 0.15 -13.20 12.91
CA ILE A 3 -0.20 -13.30 14.34
C ILE A 3 -1.71 -13.08 14.49
N GLY A 4 -2.40 -14.12 14.96
CA GLY A 4 -3.79 -14.05 15.42
C GLY A 4 -4.87 -14.12 14.34
N SER A 5 -6.05 -14.60 14.74
CA SER A 5 -7.28 -14.57 13.94
C SER A 5 -7.87 -13.15 13.93
N PRO A 6 -8.39 -12.66 12.79
CA PRO A 6 -8.87 -11.27 12.64
C PRO A 6 -10.12 -10.97 13.49
N ILE A 7 -10.90 -12.00 13.84
CA ILE A 7 -12.06 -11.92 14.70
C ILE A 7 -12.16 -13.22 15.51
N LYS A 8 -12.71 -13.13 16.73
CA LYS A 8 -13.08 -14.27 17.56
C LYS A 8 -14.54 -14.14 17.94
N CYS A 9 -15.33 -15.14 17.61
CA CYS A 9 -16.76 -15.16 17.88
C CYS A 9 -17.05 -15.88 19.20
N TRP A 10 -18.02 -15.35 19.94
CA TRP A 10 -18.51 -16.05 21.12
C TRP A 10 -19.38 -17.22 20.67
N VAL A 11 -18.85 -18.42 20.83
CA VAL A 11 -19.51 -19.69 20.49
C VAL A 11 -19.92 -20.43 21.77
N PRO A 12 -20.95 -21.29 21.71
CA PRO A 12 -21.40 -22.02 22.87
C PRO A 12 -20.42 -23.17 23.20
N ALA A 13 -20.35 -23.56 24.47
CA ALA A 13 -19.29 -24.43 24.99
C ALA A 13 -19.26 -25.87 24.42
N GLN A 14 -20.33 -26.30 23.74
CA GLN A 14 -20.41 -27.61 23.10
C GLN A 14 -19.71 -27.69 21.72
N PHE A 15 -19.17 -26.59 21.19
CA PHE A 15 -18.50 -26.60 19.89
C PHE A 15 -17.09 -27.18 20.02
N THR A 16 -16.68 -27.99 19.03
CA THR A 16 -15.29 -28.44 18.90
C THR A 16 -14.43 -27.34 18.29
N ASP A 17 -13.11 -27.43 18.46
CA ASP A 17 -12.15 -26.44 17.94
C ASP A 17 -12.32 -26.14 16.44
N THR A 18 -12.62 -27.18 15.64
CA THR A 18 -12.91 -27.04 14.20
C THR A 18 -14.18 -26.26 13.90
N TYR A 19 -15.22 -26.40 14.73
CA TYR A 19 -16.45 -25.62 14.60
C TYR A 19 -16.24 -24.17 15.06
N GLU A 20 -15.38 -23.93 16.05
CA GLU A 20 -15.00 -22.58 16.46
C GLU A 20 -14.31 -21.84 15.30
N GLU A 21 -13.30 -22.46 14.68
CA GLU A 21 -12.59 -21.87 13.54
C GLU A 21 -13.53 -21.60 12.35
N TYR A 22 -14.44 -22.53 12.05
CA TYR A 22 -15.45 -22.33 11.02
C TYR A 22 -16.39 -21.16 11.36
N THR A 23 -16.79 -21.04 12.62
CA THR A 23 -17.68 -19.97 13.08
C THR A 23 -16.98 -18.62 13.04
N ASP A 24 -15.70 -18.56 13.39
CA ASP A 24 -14.88 -17.35 13.27
C ASP A 24 -14.79 -16.88 11.80
N LEU A 25 -14.56 -17.81 10.87
CA LEU A 25 -14.55 -17.49 9.44
C LEU A 25 -15.91 -16.99 8.95
N LEU A 26 -17.00 -17.64 9.37
CA LEU A 26 -18.36 -17.21 9.06
C LEU A 26 -18.63 -15.80 9.58
N CYS A 27 -18.26 -15.52 10.82
CA CYS A 27 -18.39 -14.20 11.42
C CYS A 27 -17.59 -13.12 10.69
N TYR A 28 -16.43 -13.48 10.13
CA TYR A 28 -15.58 -12.56 9.38
C TYR A 28 -16.17 -12.20 8.00
N ILE A 29 -16.72 -13.20 7.31
CA ILE A 29 -17.28 -13.01 5.96
C ILE A 29 -18.67 -12.35 6.02
N GLN A 30 -19.46 -12.67 7.05
CA GLN A 30 -20.76 -12.05 7.27
C GLN A 30 -20.61 -10.64 7.83
N ASN A 31 -21.45 -9.72 7.36
CA ASN A 31 -21.41 -8.35 7.86
C ASN A 31 -21.85 -8.30 9.33
N THR A 32 -21.01 -7.70 10.18
CA THR A 32 -21.32 -7.45 11.60
C THR A 32 -21.97 -6.09 11.78
N TYR A 33 -22.70 -5.90 12.88
CA TYR A 33 -23.35 -4.62 13.22
C TYR A 33 -23.14 -4.35 14.70
N HIS A 34 -22.99 -3.08 15.06
CA HIS A 34 -22.77 -2.69 16.46
C HIS A 34 -24.09 -2.46 17.19
N ILE A 35 -24.20 -2.98 18.42
CA ILE A 35 -25.33 -2.76 19.32
C ILE A 35 -24.79 -2.21 20.64
N ALA A 36 -25.37 -1.12 21.14
CA ALA A 36 -25.04 -0.61 22.47
C ALA A 36 -25.59 -1.57 23.55
N LYS A 37 -24.82 -1.79 24.63
CA LYS A 37 -25.18 -2.74 25.71
C LYS A 37 -26.54 -2.47 26.37
N ASN A 38 -27.05 -1.24 26.30
CA ASN A 38 -28.32 -0.83 26.88
C ASN A 38 -29.53 -1.00 25.92
N GLN A 39 -29.31 -1.52 24.71
CA GLN A 39 -30.35 -1.71 23.70
C GLN A 39 -30.66 -3.19 23.50
N ILE A 40 -31.94 -3.48 23.32
CA ILE A 40 -32.45 -4.82 23.00
C ILE A 40 -32.08 -5.14 21.54
N ILE A 41 -31.73 -6.39 21.24
CA ILE A 41 -31.40 -6.81 19.88
C ILE A 41 -32.65 -6.61 18.99
N PRO A 42 -32.60 -5.75 17.96
CA PRO A 42 -33.77 -5.48 17.13
C PRO A 42 -34.17 -6.75 16.36
N GLN A 43 -35.46 -7.10 16.41
CA GLN A 43 -36.02 -8.25 15.70
C GLN A 43 -36.14 -7.99 14.19
N ASP A 44 -36.25 -6.73 13.79
CA ASP A 44 -36.36 -6.32 12.38
C ASP A 44 -35.00 -6.45 11.67
N SER A 45 -34.98 -7.22 10.59
CA SER A 45 -33.80 -7.49 9.77
C SER A 45 -33.33 -6.26 9.00
N ASN A 46 -34.23 -5.33 8.66
CA ASN A 46 -33.90 -4.14 7.90
C ASN A 46 -33.04 -3.17 8.73
N VAL A 47 -33.43 -2.95 9.99
CA VAL A 47 -32.69 -2.11 10.95
C VAL A 47 -31.30 -2.67 11.22
N ARG A 48 -31.16 -3.99 11.29
CA ARG A 48 -29.85 -4.65 11.44
C ARG A 48 -28.96 -4.42 10.22
N ARG A 49 -29.54 -4.48 9.01
CA ARG A 49 -28.80 -4.34 7.75
C ARG A 49 -28.28 -2.92 7.52
N GLU A 50 -29.03 -1.90 7.92
CA GLU A 50 -28.57 -0.50 7.84
C GLU A 50 -27.35 -0.22 8.72
N ARG A 51 -27.22 -0.90 9.86
CA ARG A 51 -26.11 -0.71 10.80
C ARG A 51 -24.90 -1.62 10.52
N THR A 52 -24.85 -2.28 9.36
CA THR A 52 -23.78 -3.22 9.02
C THR A 52 -22.47 -2.53 8.66
N LEU A 53 -21.37 -3.06 9.21
CA LEU A 53 -20.01 -2.56 9.04
C LEU A 53 -19.34 -3.31 7.87
N LYS A 54 -19.34 -2.71 6.67
CA LYS A 54 -18.78 -3.32 5.45
C LYS A 54 -17.33 -2.91 5.14
N TYR A 55 -16.79 -1.94 5.85
CA TYR A 55 -15.53 -1.27 5.47
C TYR A 55 -14.28 -2.17 5.63
N TYR A 56 -14.29 -3.14 6.54
CA TYR A 56 -13.16 -4.06 6.75
C TYR A 56 -12.86 -4.95 5.53
N GLN A 57 -13.88 -5.26 4.72
CA GLN A 57 -13.68 -6.07 3.51
C GLN A 57 -12.98 -5.26 2.41
N TRP A 58 -13.28 -3.97 2.31
CA TRP A 58 -12.82 -3.11 1.22
C TRP A 58 -11.49 -2.40 1.48
N ILE A 59 -11.06 -2.30 2.73
CA ILE A 59 -9.85 -1.55 3.10
C ILE A 59 -8.61 -1.99 2.33
N HIS A 60 -8.43 -3.30 2.11
CA HIS A 60 -7.29 -3.85 1.36
C HIS A 60 -7.28 -3.34 -0.10
N PHE A 61 -8.44 -3.28 -0.75
CA PHE A 61 -8.55 -2.74 -2.12
C PHE A 61 -8.33 -1.24 -2.16
N VAL A 62 -8.85 -0.51 -1.17
CA VAL A 62 -8.64 0.95 -1.06
C VAL A 62 -7.16 1.27 -0.87
N LEU A 63 -6.45 0.51 -0.04
CA LEU A 63 -5.01 0.70 0.18
C LEU A 63 -4.19 0.40 -1.09
N LEU A 64 -4.53 -0.65 -1.83
CA LEU A 64 -3.91 -0.94 -3.13
C LEU A 64 -4.16 0.19 -4.12
N LEU A 65 -5.41 0.66 -4.22
CA LEU A 65 -5.77 1.77 -5.08
C LEU A 65 -5.01 3.04 -4.71
N GLN A 66 -4.93 3.36 -3.43
CA GLN A 66 -4.20 4.51 -2.90
C GLN A 66 -2.70 4.45 -3.24
N ALA A 67 -2.08 3.27 -3.10
CA ALA A 67 -0.68 3.07 -3.49
C ALA A 67 -0.46 3.28 -5.01
N LEU A 68 -1.41 2.85 -5.85
CA LEU A 68 -1.37 3.13 -7.28
C LEU A 68 -1.49 4.62 -7.56
N PHE A 69 -2.44 5.32 -6.93
CA PHE A 69 -2.61 6.77 -7.08
C PHE A 69 -1.38 7.56 -6.65
N PHE A 70 -0.69 7.17 -5.58
CA PHE A 70 0.56 7.81 -5.18
C PHE A 70 1.72 7.54 -6.14
N SER A 71 1.67 6.44 -6.90
CA SER A 71 2.67 6.12 -7.92
C SER A 71 2.40 6.85 -9.24
N LEU A 72 1.16 7.28 -9.51
CA LEU A 72 0.79 8.03 -10.71
C LEU A 72 1.64 9.28 -10.97
N PRO A 73 1.89 10.21 -10.01
CA PRO A 73 2.70 11.39 -10.30
C PRO A 73 4.12 11.05 -10.80
N ARG A 74 4.74 9.98 -10.27
CA ARG A 74 6.05 9.50 -10.72
C ARG A 74 5.97 8.92 -12.14
N ILE A 75 4.97 8.10 -12.42
CA ILE A 75 4.76 7.49 -13.75
C ILE A 75 4.46 8.57 -14.79
N ILE A 76 3.62 9.55 -14.43
CA ILE A 76 3.31 10.70 -15.27
C ILE A 76 4.59 11.49 -15.55
N TRP A 77 5.35 11.85 -14.52
CA TRP A 77 6.63 12.56 -14.69
C TRP A 77 7.58 11.83 -15.63
N GLN A 78 7.76 10.51 -15.45
CA GLN A 78 8.61 9.71 -16.31
C GLN A 78 8.09 9.66 -17.75
N SER A 79 6.79 9.42 -17.93
CA SER A 79 6.16 9.35 -19.26
C SER A 79 6.25 10.67 -20.02
N PHE A 80 6.16 11.81 -19.33
CA PHE A 80 6.35 13.13 -19.92
C PHE A 80 7.81 13.38 -20.30
N ASN A 81 8.78 13.01 -19.44
CA ASN A 81 10.21 13.13 -19.78
C ASN A 81 10.59 12.26 -21.00
N ASP A 82 10.06 11.05 -21.10
CA ASP A 82 10.29 10.16 -22.24
C ASP A 82 9.73 10.76 -23.55
N LYS A 83 8.57 11.41 -23.49
CA LYS A 83 7.94 12.08 -24.64
C LYS A 83 8.64 13.38 -25.04
N ILE A 84 9.24 14.10 -24.09
CA ILE A 84 9.99 15.34 -24.35
C ILE A 84 11.33 15.03 -25.05
N GLY A 85 11.79 13.77 -25.06
CA GLY A 85 13.00 13.32 -25.76
C GLY A 85 14.31 13.84 -25.13
N LEU A 86 14.20 14.67 -24.08
CA LEU A 86 15.30 15.17 -23.27
C LEU A 86 15.39 14.33 -22.00
N SER A 87 16.17 13.25 -22.06
CA SER A 87 16.52 12.50 -20.85
C SER A 87 17.39 13.40 -19.95
N ILE A 88 16.79 13.99 -18.91
CA ILE A 88 17.51 14.71 -17.85
C ILE A 88 18.65 13.84 -17.29
N GLY A 89 18.43 12.52 -17.19
CA GLY A 89 19.45 11.58 -16.76
C GLY A 89 20.66 11.53 -17.70
N ASN A 90 20.44 11.62 -19.02
CA ASN A 90 21.54 11.70 -19.98
C ASN A 90 22.25 13.06 -19.93
N LEU A 91 21.51 14.17 -19.77
CA LEU A 91 22.11 15.50 -19.66
C LEU A 91 22.99 15.63 -18.41
N VAL A 92 22.52 15.12 -17.26
CA VAL A 92 23.29 15.07 -16.02
C VAL A 92 24.52 14.16 -16.16
N ASN A 93 24.37 13.00 -16.80
CA ASN A 93 25.52 12.12 -17.04
C ASN A 93 26.54 12.69 -18.04
N ILE A 94 26.12 13.49 -19.01
CA ILE A 94 27.01 14.16 -19.95
C ILE A 94 27.76 15.29 -19.23
N SER A 95 27.05 16.14 -18.49
CA SER A 95 27.68 17.22 -17.71
C SER A 95 28.69 16.69 -16.68
N HIS A 96 28.34 15.63 -15.94
CA HIS A 96 29.27 15.01 -14.99
C HIS A 96 30.50 14.38 -15.67
N ARG A 97 30.37 13.87 -16.89
CA ARG A 97 31.50 13.35 -17.67
C ARG A 97 32.39 14.47 -18.21
N TYR A 98 31.80 15.58 -18.66
CA TYR A 98 32.56 16.76 -19.08
C TYR A 98 33.41 17.30 -17.93
N GLU A 99 32.84 17.42 -16.73
CA GLU A 99 33.58 17.90 -15.55
C GLU A 99 34.75 16.98 -15.20
N SER A 100 34.60 15.65 -15.29
CA SER A 100 35.72 14.73 -15.05
C SER A 100 36.81 14.78 -16.13
N SER A 101 36.46 15.07 -17.38
CA SER A 101 37.44 15.17 -18.47
C SER A 101 38.26 16.46 -18.40
N ASP A 102 37.66 17.58 -17.99
CA ASP A 102 38.39 18.83 -17.74
C ASP A 102 39.40 18.66 -16.60
N VAL A 103 39.02 17.95 -15.53
CA VAL A 103 39.93 17.66 -14.41
C VAL A 103 41.14 16.84 -14.88
N ASP A 104 40.95 15.84 -15.73
CA ASP A 104 42.04 15.00 -16.24
C ASP A 104 42.96 15.80 -17.19
N GLU A 105 42.41 16.71 -18.00
CA GLU A 105 43.19 17.58 -18.89
C GLU A 105 44.06 18.58 -18.11
N ASP A 106 43.55 19.13 -17.00
CA ASP A 106 44.30 20.02 -16.11
C ASP A 106 45.41 19.28 -15.34
N GLN A 107 45.18 18.02 -14.93
CA GLN A 107 46.23 17.18 -14.33
C GLN A 107 47.37 16.85 -15.32
N ILE A 108 47.03 16.55 -16.58
CA ILE A 108 48.02 16.22 -17.62
C ILE A 108 48.89 17.45 -17.95
N LYS A 109 48.30 18.65 -18.05
CA LYS A 109 49.05 19.91 -18.24
C LYS A 109 49.96 20.23 -17.04
N GLY A 110 49.49 19.95 -15.82
CA GLY A 110 50.30 20.09 -14.61
C GLY A 110 51.53 19.19 -14.60
N MET A 111 51.39 17.93 -15.04
CA MET A 111 52.53 17.00 -15.14
C MET A 111 53.51 17.36 -16.26
N SER A 112 53.05 17.90 -17.39
CA SER A 112 53.93 18.30 -18.50
C SER A 112 54.74 19.57 -18.21
N GLN A 113 54.41 20.34 -17.17
CA GLN A 113 55.22 21.47 -16.71
C GLN A 113 56.30 21.09 -15.70
N ILE A 114 56.29 19.85 -15.19
CA ILE A 114 57.23 19.35 -14.17
C ILE A 114 58.34 18.47 -14.79
N ILE A 115 58.16 18.02 -16.04
CA ILE A 115 59.18 17.34 -16.87
C ILE A 115 59.83 18.38 -17.80
#